data_AF-A0A2V8K3Z8-F1
#
_entry.id   AF-A0A2V8K3Z8-F1
#
_cell.length_a   1.000
_cell.length_b   1.000
_cell.length_c   1.000
_cell.angle_alpha   90.00
_cell.angle_beta   90.00
_cell.angle_gamma   90.00
#
_symmetry.space_group_name_H-M   'P 1'
#
loop_
_entity.id
_entity.type
_entity.pdbx_description
1 polymer ?
#
loop_
_entity_poly.entity_id
_entity_poly.type
_entity_poly.pdbx_seq_one_letter_code
_entity_poly.pdbx_strand_id
1 'polypeptide(L)'
;MVCHDTFQAATQVPRLLMLSVLPNPAGNAIKAAALITNDESPLRERWGGWYVTGTHGGQRHLGNTIVKAAESDIDNIKNYVAKMDLSTGANVTDLRRWFDTKPYLSAHSDIVALMVLGHQTHVHNLINFARYALQSAMREKQDSKTAMDLVKDDVEKIVRAMVFAGEAPLTESITGTSGFASDFVNQGPRDSHGRSLRDLDLKHRLFRYPLSYVIYSKTFDEMPDPIRAYVTRRLREVLNGQDKSEDFASLSESDREAILGILQETKPGFFN
;
A
#
# COMPACT_ATOMS: atom_id res chain seq x y z
N MET A 1 -9.27 0.43 -18.85
CA MET A 1 -8.58 0.36 -17.54
C MET A 1 -9.65 0.57 -16.49
N VAL A 2 -9.87 -0.42 -15.62
CA VAL A 2 -10.87 -0.33 -14.55
C VAL A 2 -10.15 0.21 -13.31
N CYS A 3 -10.48 1.45 -12.90
CA CYS A 3 -9.83 2.08 -11.75
C CYS A 3 -10.53 1.74 -10.42
N HIS A 4 -11.80 1.33 -10.49
CA HIS A 4 -12.61 0.88 -9.36
C HIS A 4 -13.41 -0.35 -9.77
N ASP A 5 -13.54 -1.32 -8.87
CA ASP A 5 -14.27 -2.56 -9.15
C ASP A 5 -15.12 -2.99 -7.96
N THR A 6 -16.19 -3.72 -8.25
CA THR A 6 -17.15 -4.30 -7.31
C THR A 6 -17.29 -5.82 -7.48
N PHE A 7 -16.65 -6.43 -8.48
CA PHE A 7 -17.06 -7.74 -9.03
C PHE A 7 -16.27 -8.97 -8.54
N GLN A 8 -15.25 -8.82 -7.67
CA GLN A 8 -14.39 -9.95 -7.26
C GLN A 8 -14.54 -10.41 -5.80
N ALA A 9 -15.55 -9.94 -5.06
CA ALA A 9 -15.83 -10.42 -3.71
C ALA A 9 -17.29 -10.85 -3.56
N ALA A 10 -17.55 -11.80 -2.64
CA ALA A 10 -18.91 -12.25 -2.30
C ALA A 10 -19.82 -11.09 -1.83
N THR A 11 -19.23 -9.96 -1.43
CA THR A 11 -19.89 -8.70 -1.11
C THR A 11 -19.37 -7.62 -2.06
N GLN A 12 -20.27 -6.97 -2.81
CA GLN A 12 -19.94 -5.96 -3.82
C GLN A 12 -19.54 -4.62 -3.18
N VAL A 13 -18.32 -4.55 -2.63
CA VAL A 13 -17.79 -3.31 -2.06
C VAL A 13 -16.86 -2.63 -3.08
N PRO A 14 -17.11 -1.36 -3.44
CA PRO A 14 -16.22 -0.61 -4.31
C PRO A 14 -14.80 -0.54 -3.74
N ARG A 15 -13.80 -0.79 -4.58
CA ARG A 15 -12.38 -0.70 -4.18
C ARG A 15 -11.53 -0.01 -5.25
N LEU A 16 -10.48 0.66 -4.81
CA LEU A 16 -9.40 1.15 -5.65
C LEU A 16 -8.55 -0.03 -6.13
N LEU A 17 -8.10 0.01 -7.38
CA LEU A 17 -7.33 -1.08 -7.98
C LEU A 17 -5.88 -0.68 -8.25
N MET A 18 -4.96 -1.47 -7.69
CA MET A 18 -3.53 -1.43 -8.01
C MET A 18 -3.10 -2.81 -8.53
N LEU A 19 -3.40 -3.05 -9.80
CA LEU A 19 -3.23 -4.34 -10.45
C LEU A 19 -1.87 -4.47 -11.13
N SER A 20 -1.26 -5.63 -10.99
CA SER A 20 -0.07 -6.06 -11.71
C SER A 20 -0.42 -7.24 -12.60
N VAL A 21 -0.16 -7.13 -13.91
CA VAL A 21 -0.56 -8.12 -14.92
C VAL A 21 0.64 -8.62 -15.72
N LEU A 22 0.43 -9.66 -16.52
CA LEU A 22 1.36 -10.07 -17.57
C LEU A 22 0.89 -9.49 -18.91
N PRO A 23 1.44 -8.34 -19.38
CA PRO A 23 1.02 -7.75 -20.64
C PRO A 23 1.65 -8.49 -21.83
N ASN A 24 0.85 -8.88 -22.81
CA ASN A 24 1.35 -9.42 -24.08
C ASN A 24 1.82 -8.30 -25.03
N PRO A 25 2.42 -8.61 -26.19
CA PRO A 25 2.91 -7.58 -27.12
C PRO A 25 1.83 -6.66 -27.70
N ALA A 26 0.55 -7.07 -27.65
CA ALA A 26 -0.59 -6.24 -28.06
C ALA A 26 -1.10 -5.33 -26.93
N GLY A 27 -0.47 -5.35 -25.75
CA GLY A 27 -0.88 -4.58 -24.57
C GLY A 27 -2.04 -5.19 -23.78
N ASN A 28 -2.45 -6.42 -24.09
CA ASN A 28 -3.52 -7.11 -23.38
C ASN A 28 -2.97 -7.91 -22.19
N ALA A 29 -3.70 -7.94 -21.09
CA ALA A 29 -3.37 -8.80 -19.96
C ALA A 29 -3.65 -10.27 -20.30
N ILE A 30 -2.64 -11.13 -20.16
CA ILE A 30 -2.78 -12.57 -20.37
C ILE A 30 -3.64 -13.17 -19.24
N LYS A 31 -4.55 -14.12 -19.57
CA LYS A 31 -5.48 -14.80 -18.64
C LYS A 31 -6.50 -13.94 -17.90
N ALA A 32 -6.60 -12.62 -18.16
CA ALA A 32 -7.36 -11.67 -17.33
C ALA A 32 -7.03 -11.72 -15.81
N ALA A 33 -5.99 -12.48 -15.42
CA ALA A 33 -5.59 -12.69 -14.04
C ALA A 33 -4.61 -11.60 -13.66
N ALA A 34 -5.00 -10.79 -12.68
CA ALA A 34 -4.18 -9.72 -12.15
C ALA A 34 -3.80 -10.03 -10.70
N LEU A 35 -2.57 -9.70 -10.33
CA LEU A 35 -2.15 -9.62 -8.94
C LEU A 35 -2.63 -8.29 -8.38
N ILE A 36 -3.37 -8.30 -7.28
CA ILE A 36 -3.60 -7.08 -6.50
C ILE A 36 -2.32 -6.84 -5.71
N THR A 37 -1.73 -5.66 -5.87
CA THR A 37 -0.42 -5.36 -5.30
C THR A 37 -0.46 -4.14 -4.39
N ASN A 38 0.27 -4.23 -3.28
CA ASN A 38 0.40 -3.22 -2.23
C ASN A 38 1.82 -3.30 -1.63
N ASP A 39 2.00 -2.70 -0.46
CA ASP A 39 3.23 -2.72 0.34
C ASP A 39 3.62 -4.10 0.90
N GLU A 40 2.68 -5.02 1.10
CA GLU A 40 2.95 -6.41 1.54
C GLU A 40 3.43 -7.31 0.39
N SER A 41 3.10 -6.94 -0.86
CA SER A 41 3.44 -7.74 -2.03
C SER A 41 4.95 -7.71 -2.29
N PRO A 42 5.64 -8.83 -2.58
CA PRO A 42 7.05 -8.78 -2.97
C PRO A 42 7.27 -7.82 -4.15
N LEU A 43 8.37 -7.04 -4.16
CA LEU A 43 8.63 -6.05 -5.21
C LEU A 43 8.57 -6.66 -6.62
N ARG A 44 8.99 -7.93 -6.75
CA ARG A 44 8.97 -8.72 -7.98
C ARG A 44 7.59 -8.93 -8.57
N GLU A 45 6.55 -8.92 -7.74
CA GLU A 45 5.16 -9.11 -8.16
C GLU A 45 4.49 -7.80 -8.60
N ARG A 46 5.13 -6.63 -8.40
CA ARG A 46 4.50 -5.32 -8.58
C ARG A 46 4.61 -4.78 -10.02
N TRP A 47 3.58 -4.03 -10.42
CA TRP A 47 3.53 -3.10 -11.56
C TRP A 47 3.61 -3.69 -12.98
N GLY A 48 3.32 -4.97 -13.16
CA GLY A 48 3.19 -5.54 -14.50
C GLY A 48 2.09 -4.85 -15.29
N GLY A 49 2.36 -4.47 -16.54
CA GLY A 49 1.47 -3.63 -17.36
C GLY A 49 1.61 -2.12 -17.13
N TRP A 50 2.49 -1.69 -16.23
CA TRP A 50 2.79 -0.28 -15.99
C TRP A 50 4.16 0.07 -16.55
N TYR A 51 4.32 1.31 -17.00
CA TYR A 51 5.64 1.93 -17.05
C TYR A 51 6.08 2.28 -15.62
N VAL A 52 7.37 2.11 -15.32
CA VAL A 52 7.95 2.43 -14.02
C VAL A 52 9.29 3.12 -14.24
N THR A 53 9.48 4.30 -13.65
CA THR A 53 10.72 5.07 -13.73
C THR A 53 11.33 5.24 -12.35
N GLY A 54 12.60 4.88 -12.20
CA GLY A 54 13.31 4.86 -10.93
C GLY A 54 14.41 3.80 -10.92
N THR A 55 15.29 3.88 -9.92
CA THR A 55 16.31 2.86 -9.66
C THR A 55 16.00 2.11 -8.38
N HIS A 56 16.28 0.82 -8.37
CA HIS A 56 15.99 -0.12 -7.28
C HIS A 56 17.09 -1.19 -7.15
N GLY A 57 18.25 -0.95 -7.79
CA GLY A 57 19.42 -1.80 -7.68
C GLY A 57 19.24 -3.21 -8.25
N GLY A 58 19.68 -4.23 -7.50
CA GLY A 58 19.55 -5.65 -7.83
C GLY A 58 18.14 -6.23 -7.67
N GLN A 59 17.24 -5.54 -6.97
CA GLN A 59 15.84 -5.96 -6.84
C GLN A 59 15.13 -5.93 -8.19
N ARG A 60 13.97 -6.58 -8.33
CA ARG A 60 13.23 -6.62 -9.61
C ARG A 60 11.73 -6.41 -9.38
N HIS A 61 11.04 -5.96 -10.43
CA HIS A 61 9.60 -5.77 -10.51
C HIS A 61 9.10 -6.07 -11.94
N LEU A 62 7.79 -6.16 -12.16
CA LEU A 62 7.19 -6.45 -13.47
C LEU A 62 6.95 -5.21 -14.34
N GLY A 63 7.12 -4.01 -13.79
CA GLY A 63 7.11 -2.77 -14.56
C GLY A 63 8.03 -2.82 -15.78
N ASN A 64 7.61 -2.16 -16.86
CA ASN A 64 8.34 -2.07 -18.14
C ASN A 64 8.56 -3.40 -18.89
N THR A 65 7.84 -4.46 -18.52
CA THR A 65 7.98 -5.77 -19.18
C THR A 65 6.89 -6.04 -20.20
N ILE A 66 7.23 -6.86 -21.20
CA ILE A 66 6.29 -7.46 -22.16
C ILE A 66 6.51 -8.97 -22.15
N VAL A 67 5.45 -9.74 -21.97
CA VAL A 67 5.46 -11.20 -21.92
C VAL A 67 5.18 -11.77 -23.30
N LYS A 68 6.13 -12.53 -23.86
CA LYS A 68 6.02 -13.14 -25.19
C LYS A 68 5.57 -14.61 -25.19
N ALA A 69 5.38 -15.21 -24.02
CA ALA A 69 4.92 -16.59 -23.90
C ALA A 69 3.45 -16.73 -24.32
N ALA A 70 3.08 -17.93 -24.80
CA ALA A 70 1.68 -18.24 -25.05
C ALA A 70 0.94 -18.41 -23.72
N GLU A 71 -0.37 -18.15 -23.74
CA GLU A 71 -1.20 -18.31 -22.54
C GLU A 71 -1.16 -19.73 -21.95
N SER A 72 -1.03 -20.74 -22.81
CA SER A 72 -0.87 -22.15 -22.45
C SER A 72 0.40 -22.43 -21.63
N ASP A 73 1.42 -21.58 -21.75
CA ASP A 73 2.73 -21.77 -21.11
C ASP A 73 2.77 -21.18 -19.69
N ILE A 74 1.74 -20.42 -19.33
CA ILE A 74 1.62 -19.75 -18.03
C ILE A 74 0.68 -20.60 -17.18
N ASP A 75 1.20 -21.43 -16.30
CA ASP A 75 0.40 -22.20 -15.34
C ASP A 75 -0.28 -21.27 -14.33
N ASN A 76 0.55 -20.60 -13.53
CA ASN A 76 0.22 -19.70 -12.45
C ASN A 76 1.09 -18.45 -12.58
N ILE A 77 0.47 -17.27 -12.46
CA ILE A 77 1.17 -15.99 -12.62
C ILE A 77 2.37 -15.86 -11.68
N LYS A 78 2.29 -16.29 -10.41
CA LYS A 78 3.40 -16.16 -9.46
C LYS A 78 4.56 -17.09 -9.81
N ASN A 79 4.27 -18.35 -10.14
CA ASN A 79 5.29 -19.32 -10.57
C ASN A 79 6.02 -18.86 -11.83
N TYR A 80 5.26 -18.30 -12.78
CA TYR A 80 5.82 -17.76 -14.01
C TYR A 80 6.71 -16.55 -13.71
N VAL A 81 6.20 -15.58 -12.96
CA VAL A 81 6.95 -14.37 -12.54
C VAL A 81 8.24 -14.72 -11.80
N ALA A 82 8.24 -15.74 -10.94
CA ALA A 82 9.44 -16.19 -10.23
C ALA A 82 10.59 -16.60 -11.18
N LYS A 83 10.28 -17.08 -12.39
CA LYS A 83 11.24 -17.59 -13.38
C LYS A 83 11.62 -16.57 -14.47
N MET A 84 10.89 -15.46 -14.58
CA MET A 84 11.13 -14.46 -15.64
C MET A 84 12.50 -13.77 -15.51
N ASP A 85 13.14 -13.44 -16.63
CA ASP A 85 14.18 -12.42 -16.59
C ASP A 85 13.53 -11.03 -16.65
N LEU A 86 13.70 -10.26 -15.58
CA LEU A 86 13.16 -8.90 -15.42
C LEU A 86 14.24 -7.82 -15.58
N SER A 87 15.45 -8.19 -16.01
CA SER A 87 16.59 -7.28 -16.17
C SER A 87 16.31 -6.15 -17.18
N THR A 88 15.60 -6.44 -18.27
CA THR A 88 15.38 -5.49 -19.39
C THR A 88 14.52 -4.28 -18.97
N GLY A 89 13.62 -4.48 -18.01
CA GLY A 89 12.72 -3.46 -17.47
C GLY A 89 13.24 -2.75 -16.21
N ALA A 90 14.38 -3.17 -15.68
CA ALA A 90 14.94 -2.69 -14.42
C ALA A 90 15.66 -1.34 -14.56
N ASN A 91 15.64 -0.55 -13.48
CA ASN A 91 16.40 0.70 -13.34
C ASN A 91 16.20 1.70 -14.51
N VAL A 92 14.99 1.75 -15.05
CA VAL A 92 14.65 2.64 -16.18
C VAL A 92 14.41 4.04 -15.64
N THR A 93 15.08 5.04 -16.20
CA THR A 93 14.92 6.45 -15.79
C THR A 93 14.23 7.32 -16.84
N ASP A 94 13.98 6.77 -18.03
CA ASP A 94 13.46 7.50 -19.17
C ASP A 94 12.56 6.61 -20.05
N LEU A 95 11.32 7.06 -20.28
CA LEU A 95 10.31 6.36 -21.06
C LEU A 95 10.36 6.68 -22.56
N ARG A 96 11.13 7.71 -22.98
CA ARG A 96 11.15 8.20 -24.37
C ARG A 96 11.58 7.16 -25.39
N ARG A 97 12.25 6.09 -24.95
CA ARG A 97 12.58 4.94 -25.81
C ARG A 97 11.36 4.14 -26.27
N TRP A 98 10.21 4.27 -25.61
CA TRP A 98 9.00 3.53 -25.92
C TRP A 98 7.90 4.37 -26.56
N PHE A 99 7.79 5.66 -26.21
CA PHE A 99 6.78 6.56 -26.74
C PHE A 99 7.15 8.04 -26.52
N ASP A 100 6.46 8.96 -27.22
CA ASP A 100 6.61 10.41 -26.99
C ASP A 100 5.95 10.81 -25.67
N THR A 101 6.74 11.29 -24.71
CA THR A 101 6.27 11.68 -23.38
C THR A 101 5.72 13.10 -23.32
N LYS A 102 5.93 13.94 -24.35
CA LYS A 102 5.50 15.35 -24.36
C LYS A 102 4.00 15.58 -24.16
N PRO A 103 3.09 14.70 -24.65
CA PRO A 103 1.65 14.89 -24.43
C PRO A 103 1.17 14.66 -23.00
N TYR A 104 2.01 14.11 -22.11
CA TYR A 104 1.65 13.76 -20.74
C TYR A 104 2.08 14.86 -19.76
N LEU A 105 1.33 15.02 -18.64
CA LEU A 105 1.64 16.01 -17.58
C LEU A 105 3.03 15.81 -16.95
N SER A 106 3.55 14.59 -16.99
CA SER A 106 4.87 14.23 -16.53
C SER A 106 5.43 13.12 -17.42
N ALA A 107 6.74 13.15 -17.66
CA ALA A 107 7.46 12.08 -18.36
C ALA A 107 7.78 10.87 -17.46
N HIS A 108 7.39 10.93 -16.18
CA HIS A 108 7.74 9.94 -15.16
C HIS A 108 6.53 9.10 -14.73
N SER A 109 6.78 7.82 -14.43
CA SER A 109 5.90 6.94 -13.67
C SER A 109 6.66 6.47 -12.43
N ASP A 110 6.81 7.38 -11.48
CA ASP A 110 7.82 7.32 -10.43
C ASP A 110 7.65 6.11 -9.48
N ILE A 111 8.71 5.33 -9.30
CA ILE A 111 8.70 4.13 -8.44
C ILE A 111 8.31 4.44 -6.98
N VAL A 112 8.74 5.57 -6.43
CA VAL A 112 8.41 5.97 -5.04
C VAL A 112 6.94 6.35 -4.96
N ALA A 113 6.43 7.08 -5.96
CA ALA A 113 5.02 7.42 -6.05
C ALA A 113 4.12 6.18 -6.12
N LEU A 114 4.52 5.19 -6.91
CA LEU A 114 3.80 3.92 -7.01
C LEU A 114 3.83 3.12 -5.70
N MET A 115 4.93 3.12 -4.95
CA MET A 115 4.98 2.47 -3.65
C MET A 115 4.03 3.13 -2.64
N VAL A 116 4.05 4.47 -2.55
CA VAL A 116 3.15 5.24 -1.68
C VAL A 116 1.69 5.00 -2.07
N LEU A 117 1.38 5.04 -3.37
CA LEU A 117 0.03 4.78 -3.89
C LEU A 117 -0.45 3.36 -3.55
N GLY A 118 0.42 2.35 -3.66
CA GLY A 118 0.12 0.96 -3.31
C GLY A 118 -0.35 0.82 -1.86
N HIS A 119 0.38 1.42 -0.93
CA HIS A 119 -0.01 1.43 0.48
C HIS A 119 -1.29 2.25 0.72
N GLN A 120 -1.38 3.46 0.15
CA GLN A 120 -2.54 4.33 0.33
C GLN A 120 -3.83 3.66 -0.13
N THR A 121 -3.82 3.04 -1.33
CA THR A 121 -4.98 2.35 -1.87
C THR A 121 -5.36 1.13 -1.02
N HIS A 122 -4.37 0.40 -0.50
CA HIS A 122 -4.59 -0.73 0.38
C HIS A 122 -5.32 -0.33 1.67
N VAL A 123 -4.83 0.68 2.39
CA VAL A 123 -5.45 1.16 3.64
C VAL A 123 -6.87 1.71 3.39
N HIS A 124 -7.07 2.54 2.35
CA HIS A 124 -8.40 3.06 2.03
C HIS A 124 -9.40 1.94 1.71
N ASN A 125 -8.97 0.91 0.98
CA ASN A 125 -9.81 -0.24 0.69
C ASN A 125 -10.21 -1.01 1.94
N LEU A 126 -9.27 -1.27 2.87
CA LEU A 126 -9.57 -1.94 4.14
C LEU A 126 -10.58 -1.16 4.99
N ILE A 127 -10.42 0.17 5.08
CA ILE A 127 -11.39 1.03 5.76
C ILE A 127 -12.77 0.90 5.12
N ASN A 128 -12.84 0.91 3.77
CA ASN A 128 -14.11 0.79 3.08
C ASN A 128 -14.76 -0.60 3.28
N PHE A 129 -13.98 -1.68 3.20
CA PHE A 129 -14.47 -3.02 3.46
C PHE A 129 -15.04 -3.16 4.87
N ALA A 130 -14.32 -2.70 5.89
CA ALA A 130 -14.79 -2.74 7.27
C ALA A 130 -16.08 -1.92 7.47
N ARG A 131 -16.19 -0.75 6.81
CA ARG A 131 -17.42 0.06 6.85
C ARG A 131 -18.62 -0.68 6.28
N TYR A 132 -18.48 -1.30 5.11
CA TYR A 132 -19.56 -2.06 4.48
C TYR A 132 -19.92 -3.31 5.28
N ALA A 133 -18.92 -4.01 5.82
CA ALA A 133 -19.12 -5.17 6.69
C ALA A 133 -19.93 -4.77 7.94
N LEU A 134 -19.54 -3.67 8.62
CA LEU A 134 -20.26 -3.17 9.78
C LEU A 134 -21.70 -2.77 9.42
N GLN A 135 -21.89 -2.07 8.30
CA GLN A 135 -23.23 -1.68 7.85
C GLN A 135 -24.10 -2.91 7.57
N SER A 136 -23.56 -3.97 6.97
CA SER A 136 -24.28 -5.22 6.74
C SER A 136 -24.65 -5.90 8.06
N ALA A 137 -23.69 -6.01 8.98
CA ALA A 137 -23.91 -6.60 10.30
C ALA A 137 -24.96 -5.84 11.11
N MET A 138 -24.97 -4.50 11.05
CA MET A 138 -26.00 -3.66 11.70
C MET A 138 -27.39 -3.77 11.07
N ARG A 139 -27.51 -4.21 9.81
CA ARG A 139 -28.83 -4.50 9.22
C ARG A 139 -29.38 -5.83 9.70
N GLU A 140 -28.51 -6.80 9.95
CA GLU A 140 -28.89 -8.12 10.48
C GLU A 140 -29.09 -8.12 11.99
N LYS A 141 -28.32 -7.29 12.71
CA LYS A 141 -28.31 -7.18 14.17
C LYS A 141 -28.76 -5.78 14.58
N GLN A 142 -29.76 -5.67 15.45
CA GLN A 142 -30.25 -4.38 15.96
C GLN A 142 -29.32 -3.71 17.00
N ASP A 143 -28.15 -4.30 17.29
CA ASP A 143 -27.17 -3.80 18.26
C ASP A 143 -25.78 -3.59 17.63
N SER A 144 -25.22 -2.40 17.84
CA SER A 144 -23.92 -2.00 17.31
C SER A 144 -22.76 -2.79 17.90
N LYS A 145 -22.85 -3.24 19.16
CA LYS A 145 -21.76 -3.98 19.80
C LYS A 145 -21.61 -5.37 19.18
N THR A 146 -22.72 -6.09 19.06
CA THR A 146 -22.76 -7.40 18.40
C THR A 146 -22.33 -7.31 16.94
N ALA A 147 -22.74 -6.27 16.21
CA ALA A 147 -22.31 -6.04 14.84
C ALA A 147 -20.79 -5.81 14.73
N MET A 148 -20.21 -5.06 15.68
CA MET A 148 -18.77 -4.82 15.74
C MET A 148 -17.97 -6.12 16.01
N ASP A 149 -18.46 -6.97 16.92
CA ASP A 149 -17.82 -8.25 17.25
C ASP A 149 -17.73 -9.18 16.01
N LEU A 150 -18.71 -9.11 15.10
CA LEU A 150 -18.71 -9.89 13.85
C LEU A 150 -17.69 -9.41 12.82
N VAL A 151 -17.29 -8.14 12.86
CA VAL A 151 -16.39 -7.53 11.87
C VAL A 151 -15.00 -7.23 12.43
N LYS A 152 -14.73 -7.65 13.67
CA LYS A 152 -13.49 -7.36 14.39
C LYS A 152 -12.25 -7.76 13.59
N ASP A 153 -12.27 -8.94 12.96
CA ASP A 153 -11.14 -9.44 12.18
C ASP A 153 -10.87 -8.60 10.92
N ASP A 154 -11.93 -8.06 10.28
CA ASP A 154 -11.78 -7.14 9.15
C ASP A 154 -11.23 -5.79 9.59
N VAL A 155 -11.60 -5.33 10.79
CA VAL A 155 -11.08 -4.09 11.38
C VAL A 155 -9.63 -4.26 11.84
N GLU A 156 -9.23 -5.42 12.35
CA GLU A 156 -7.84 -5.68 12.75
C GLU A 156 -6.87 -5.62 11.55
N LYS A 157 -7.33 -5.98 10.34
CA LYS A 157 -6.54 -5.79 9.10
C LYS A 157 -6.16 -4.33 8.88
N ILE A 158 -7.03 -3.38 9.25
CA ILE A 158 -6.70 -1.95 9.20
C ILE A 158 -5.54 -1.65 10.13
N VAL A 159 -5.55 -2.16 11.37
CA VAL A 159 -4.47 -1.93 12.35
C VAL A 159 -3.14 -2.46 11.81
N ARG A 160 -3.14 -3.69 11.29
CA ARG A 160 -1.96 -4.33 10.68
C ARG A 160 -1.40 -3.51 9.52
N ALA A 161 -2.26 -3.12 8.58
CA ALA A 161 -1.85 -2.29 7.45
C ALA A 161 -1.34 -0.91 7.90
N MET A 162 -2.00 -0.28 8.88
CA MET A 162 -1.59 1.03 9.40
C MET A 162 -0.16 1.01 9.96
N VAL A 163 0.31 -0.10 10.49
CA VAL A 163 1.67 -0.22 11.07
C VAL A 163 2.64 -1.01 10.18
N PHE A 164 2.31 -1.21 8.90
CA PHE A 164 3.16 -1.94 7.94
C PHE A 164 3.48 -3.38 8.38
N ALA A 165 2.55 -4.02 9.09
CA ALA A 165 2.70 -5.43 9.45
C ALA A 165 2.71 -6.29 8.18
N GLY A 166 3.82 -6.97 7.93
CA GLY A 166 4.01 -7.78 6.71
C GLY A 166 4.48 -7.01 5.48
N GLU A 167 4.93 -5.75 5.62
CA GLU A 167 5.58 -5.02 4.53
C GLU A 167 6.73 -5.82 3.93
N ALA A 168 6.77 -5.91 2.60
CA ALA A 168 7.86 -6.58 1.91
C ALA A 168 9.16 -5.76 2.07
N PRO A 169 10.24 -6.36 2.62
CA PRO A 169 11.46 -5.62 2.89
C PRO A 169 12.14 -5.16 1.61
N LEU A 170 12.79 -4.00 1.68
CA LEU A 170 13.70 -3.54 0.64
C LEU A 170 15.11 -4.06 0.94
N THR A 171 15.73 -4.69 -0.05
CA THR A 171 17.12 -5.19 0.09
C THR A 171 18.15 -4.25 -0.51
N GLU A 172 17.70 -3.25 -1.28
CA GLU A 172 18.53 -2.20 -1.86
C GLU A 172 17.77 -0.87 -1.93
N SER A 173 18.51 0.23 -2.09
CA SER A 173 17.94 1.57 -2.13
C SER A 173 17.03 1.79 -3.34
N ILE A 174 15.89 2.42 -3.11
CA ILE A 174 14.95 2.88 -4.13
C ILE A 174 15.10 4.38 -4.32
N THR A 175 15.12 4.82 -5.58
CA THR A 175 15.23 6.24 -5.93
C THR A 175 14.25 6.56 -7.07
N GLY A 176 13.40 7.55 -6.83
CA GLY A 176 12.48 8.10 -7.83
C GLY A 176 13.21 8.87 -8.92
N THR A 177 12.46 9.32 -9.93
CA THR A 177 12.97 10.13 -11.06
C THR A 177 12.30 11.49 -11.16
N SER A 178 11.26 11.74 -10.36
CA SER A 178 10.50 12.97 -10.30
C SER A 178 10.71 13.71 -8.98
N GLY A 179 10.10 14.88 -8.83
CA GLY A 179 10.05 15.64 -7.56
C GLY A 179 9.18 15.01 -6.47
N PHE A 180 8.46 13.91 -6.76
CA PHE A 180 7.44 13.34 -5.88
C PHE A 180 7.94 13.11 -4.45
N ALA A 181 9.10 12.48 -4.26
CA ALA A 181 9.59 12.16 -2.92
C ALA A 181 9.81 13.42 -2.08
N SER A 182 10.40 14.46 -2.66
CA SER A 182 10.61 15.77 -2.02
C SER A 182 9.28 16.44 -1.69
N ASP A 183 8.37 16.50 -2.66
CA ASP A 183 7.07 17.13 -2.47
C ASP A 183 6.22 16.39 -1.42
N PHE A 184 6.33 15.06 -1.39
CA PHE A 184 5.58 14.20 -0.47
C PHE A 184 6.03 14.36 0.97
N VAL A 185 7.34 14.38 1.25
CA VAL A 185 7.87 14.56 2.61
C VAL A 185 7.64 15.96 3.17
N ASN A 186 7.53 16.97 2.29
CA ASN A 186 7.26 18.36 2.69
C ASN A 186 5.77 18.61 3.00
N GLN A 187 4.90 17.63 2.76
CA GLN A 187 3.50 17.71 3.13
C GLN A 187 3.26 17.18 4.55
N GLY A 188 2.13 17.58 5.13
CA GLY A 188 1.66 17.06 6.42
C GLY A 188 2.34 17.69 7.63
N PRO A 189 1.88 17.32 8.83
CA PRO A 189 2.42 17.88 10.06
C PRO A 189 3.80 17.30 10.38
N ARG A 190 4.61 18.12 11.05
CA ARG A 190 5.87 17.74 11.68
C ARG A 190 5.78 18.02 13.16
N ASP A 191 6.44 17.20 13.97
CA ASP A 191 6.61 17.49 15.38
C ASP A 191 7.71 18.56 15.60
N SER A 192 7.90 18.96 16.86
CA SER A 192 8.93 19.92 17.27
C SER A 192 10.37 19.48 16.97
N HIS A 193 10.59 18.18 16.77
CA HIS A 193 11.88 17.60 16.38
C HIS A 193 12.04 17.52 14.85
N GLY A 194 11.06 18.04 14.09
CA GLY A 194 11.06 18.02 12.64
C GLY A 194 10.75 16.66 12.04
N ARG A 195 10.24 15.68 12.79
CA ARG A 195 9.89 14.33 12.31
C ARG A 195 8.48 14.31 11.74
N SER A 196 8.24 13.51 10.70
CA SER A 196 6.90 13.29 10.13
C SER A 196 6.66 11.83 9.80
N LEU A 197 5.39 11.37 9.90
CA LEU A 197 4.97 10.07 9.37
C LEU A 197 5.06 9.97 7.84
N ARG A 198 5.35 11.09 7.16
CA ARG A 198 5.65 11.12 5.72
C ARG A 198 7.13 10.97 5.41
N ASP A 199 8.01 11.00 6.41
CA ASP A 199 9.44 10.82 6.17
C ASP A 199 9.70 9.41 5.59
N LEU A 200 10.41 9.35 4.47
CA LEU A 200 10.69 8.13 3.71
C LEU A 200 12.03 7.52 4.12
N ASP A 201 12.12 6.19 4.13
CA ASP A 201 13.39 5.47 4.33
C ASP A 201 14.00 5.02 2.99
N LEU A 202 13.21 4.31 2.17
CA LEU A 202 13.55 3.81 0.81
C LEU A 202 14.82 2.96 0.73
N LYS A 203 15.33 2.45 1.86
CA LYS A 203 16.52 1.59 1.91
C LYS A 203 16.19 0.20 2.40
N HIS A 204 15.37 0.13 3.44
CA HIS A 204 14.93 -1.09 4.11
C HIS A 204 13.40 -1.21 4.10
N ARG A 205 12.69 -0.08 4.08
CA ARG A 205 11.22 0.00 4.08
C ARG A 205 10.73 1.29 3.40
N LEU A 206 9.42 1.45 3.23
CA LEU A 206 8.84 2.65 2.60
C LEU A 206 8.99 3.89 3.49
N PHE A 207 8.42 3.86 4.70
CA PHE A 207 8.43 4.99 5.63
C PHE A 207 9.48 4.83 6.73
N ARG A 208 10.11 5.94 7.11
CA ARG A 208 11.07 5.98 8.21
C ARG A 208 10.42 5.64 9.54
N TYR A 209 9.19 6.08 9.78
CA TYR A 209 8.40 5.72 10.94
C TYR A 209 7.23 4.85 10.46
N PRO A 210 7.17 3.55 10.82
CA PRO A 210 6.23 2.58 10.28
C PRO A 210 4.81 2.75 10.87
N LEU A 211 4.23 3.92 10.65
CA LEU A 211 2.82 4.21 10.84
C LEU A 211 2.34 5.01 9.64
N SER A 212 1.26 4.55 9.02
CA SER A 212 0.71 5.13 7.80
C SER A 212 0.32 6.59 7.99
N TYR A 213 0.81 7.45 7.08
CA TYR A 213 0.39 8.86 7.01
C TYR A 213 -1.11 9.02 6.72
N VAL A 214 -1.81 7.95 6.28
CA VAL A 214 -3.26 7.94 6.05
C VAL A 214 -4.02 8.23 7.35
N ILE A 215 -3.39 8.13 8.52
CA ILE A 215 -3.96 8.58 9.80
C ILE A 215 -4.37 10.07 9.80
N TYR A 216 -3.77 10.89 8.94
CA TYR A 216 -4.15 12.31 8.75
C TYR A 216 -5.15 12.53 7.63
N SER A 217 -5.65 11.46 7.00
CA SER A 217 -6.61 11.57 5.91
C SER A 217 -8.04 11.74 6.44
N LYS A 218 -8.86 12.42 5.64
CA LYS A 218 -10.30 12.52 5.86
C LYS A 218 -10.96 11.14 5.99
N THR A 219 -10.54 10.16 5.20
CA THR A 219 -11.09 8.79 5.24
C THR A 219 -10.87 8.12 6.60
N PHE A 220 -9.74 8.37 7.25
CA PHE A 220 -9.47 7.86 8.59
C PHE A 220 -10.34 8.58 9.63
N ASP A 221 -10.43 9.90 9.56
CA ASP A 221 -11.22 10.69 10.51
C ASP A 221 -12.73 10.43 10.40
N GLU A 222 -13.23 10.12 9.21
CA GLU A 222 -14.65 9.83 8.94
C GLU A 222 -15.03 8.35 9.02
N MET A 223 -14.15 7.50 9.56
CA MET A 223 -14.51 6.12 9.88
C MET A 223 -15.73 6.08 10.83
N PRO A 224 -16.65 5.12 10.69
CA PRO A 224 -17.71 4.91 11.66
C PRO A 224 -17.15 4.80 13.09
N ASP A 225 -17.80 5.43 14.07
CA ASP A 225 -17.29 5.54 15.44
C ASP A 225 -16.84 4.21 16.06
N PRO A 226 -17.58 3.10 15.92
CA PRO A 226 -17.13 1.80 16.46
C PRO A 226 -15.80 1.33 15.86
N ILE A 227 -15.60 1.54 14.55
CA ILE A 227 -14.37 1.17 13.84
C ILE A 227 -13.23 2.08 14.30
N ARG A 228 -13.46 3.40 14.30
CA ARG A 228 -12.43 4.38 14.68
C ARG A 228 -11.98 4.18 16.12
N ALA A 229 -12.89 3.96 17.05
CA ALA A 229 -12.59 3.68 18.45
C ALA A 229 -11.78 2.39 18.61
N TYR A 230 -12.14 1.33 17.88
CA TYR A 230 -11.40 0.08 17.90
C TYR A 230 -9.97 0.25 17.36
N VAL A 231 -9.81 0.85 16.18
CA VAL A 231 -8.50 1.05 15.54
C VAL A 231 -7.61 1.93 16.41
N THR A 232 -8.15 3.02 16.96
CA THR A 232 -7.43 3.94 17.84
C THR A 232 -6.93 3.24 19.11
N ARG A 233 -7.80 2.46 19.76
CA ARG A 233 -7.42 1.67 20.94
C ARG A 233 -6.34 0.65 20.59
N ARG A 234 -6.51 -0.11 19.50
CA ARG A 234 -5.53 -1.12 19.08
C ARG A 234 -4.18 -0.53 18.71
N LEU A 235 -4.16 0.58 17.97
CA LEU A 235 -2.92 1.30 17.67
C LEU A 235 -2.21 1.73 18.95
N ARG A 236 -2.95 2.19 19.98
CA ARG A 236 -2.37 2.50 21.28
C ARG A 236 -1.75 1.27 21.96
N GLU A 237 -2.46 0.14 21.98
CA GLU A 237 -1.99 -1.13 22.57
C GLU A 237 -0.72 -1.62 21.86
N VAL A 238 -0.71 -1.62 20.52
CA VAL A 238 0.45 -1.96 19.71
C VAL A 238 1.59 -0.99 19.99
N LEU A 239 1.38 0.32 19.87
CA LEU A 239 2.46 1.31 20.05
C LEU A 239 3.00 1.35 21.49
N ASN A 240 2.21 0.98 22.50
CA ASN A 240 2.70 0.81 23.88
C ASN A 240 3.39 -0.54 24.14
N GLY A 241 3.56 -1.38 23.11
CA GLY A 241 4.22 -2.69 23.22
C GLY A 241 3.43 -3.74 24.01
N GLN A 242 2.12 -3.55 24.18
CA GLN A 242 1.26 -4.48 24.91
C GLN A 242 0.98 -5.75 24.10
N ASP A 243 0.93 -5.62 22.77
CA ASP A 243 0.80 -6.74 21.84
C ASP A 243 2.18 -7.21 21.38
N LYS A 244 2.49 -8.48 21.67
CA LYS A 244 3.77 -9.14 21.36
C LYS A 244 3.62 -10.23 20.30
N SER A 245 2.49 -10.27 19.59
CA SER A 245 2.29 -11.20 18.48
C SER A 245 3.29 -10.94 17.35
N GLU A 246 3.55 -11.98 16.55
CA GLU A 246 4.50 -11.91 15.43
C GLU A 246 4.15 -10.81 14.41
N ASP A 247 2.85 -10.52 14.24
CA ASP A 247 2.36 -9.47 13.34
C ASP A 247 2.96 -8.09 13.64
N PHE A 248 3.32 -7.79 14.90
CA PHE A 248 3.87 -6.49 15.32
C PHE A 248 5.33 -6.55 15.76
N ALA A 249 6.01 -7.69 15.55
CA ALA A 249 7.39 -7.89 16.00
C ALA A 249 8.41 -7.04 15.24
N SER A 250 8.08 -6.58 14.01
CA SER A 250 8.95 -5.71 13.21
C SER A 250 9.06 -4.28 13.74
N LEU A 251 8.12 -3.84 14.59
CA LEU A 251 8.14 -2.52 15.21
C LEU A 251 9.10 -2.52 16.40
N SER A 252 10.25 -1.87 16.24
CA SER A 252 11.22 -1.66 17.32
C SER A 252 10.66 -0.75 18.42
N GLU A 253 11.25 -0.81 19.62
CA GLU A 253 10.93 0.11 20.71
C GLU A 253 11.14 1.58 20.30
N SER A 254 12.24 1.86 19.59
CA SER A 254 12.51 3.20 19.05
C SER A 254 11.47 3.65 18.01
N ASP A 255 10.95 2.74 17.18
CA ASP A 255 9.88 3.07 16.22
C ASP A 255 8.62 3.47 16.98
N ARG A 256 8.25 2.69 18.02
CA ARG A 256 7.07 2.94 18.85
C ARG A 256 7.14 4.28 19.57
N GLU A 257 8.26 4.56 20.24
CA GLU A 257 8.48 5.84 20.94
C GLU A 257 8.44 7.03 19.98
N ALA A 258 9.09 6.92 18.80
CA ALA A 258 9.09 7.98 17.81
C ALA A 258 7.68 8.25 17.26
N ILE A 259 6.92 7.18 16.94
CA ILE A 259 5.55 7.30 16.45
C ILE A 259 4.63 7.94 17.50
N LEU A 260 4.71 7.50 18.76
CA LEU A 260 3.90 8.07 19.85
C LEU A 260 4.21 9.56 20.05
N GLY A 261 5.49 9.93 20.07
CA GLY A 261 5.90 11.33 20.18
C GLY A 261 5.41 12.20 19.03
N ILE A 262 5.52 11.70 17.79
CA ILE A 262 4.98 12.40 16.61
C ILE A 262 3.47 12.61 16.79
N LEU A 263 2.69 11.54 17.04
CA LEU A 263 1.23 11.63 17.11
C LEU A 263 0.73 12.53 18.24
N GLN A 264 1.42 12.56 19.38
CA GLN A 264 1.05 13.42 20.50
C GLN A 264 1.06 14.90 20.11
N GLU A 265 2.01 15.32 19.27
CA GLU A 265 2.15 16.69 18.82
C GLU A 265 1.33 16.99 17.55
N THR A 266 1.24 16.03 16.63
CA THR A 266 0.67 16.25 15.29
C THR A 266 -0.80 15.83 15.14
N LYS A 267 -1.33 15.00 16.05
CA LYS A 267 -2.74 14.61 16.09
C LYS A 267 -3.28 14.66 17.53
N PRO A 268 -3.40 15.86 18.14
CA PRO A 268 -3.83 16.01 19.52
C PRO A 268 -5.19 15.35 19.78
N GLY A 269 -5.31 14.67 20.93
CA GLY A 269 -6.54 13.97 21.30
C GLY A 269 -6.75 12.63 20.61
N PHE A 270 -5.84 12.19 19.74
CA PHE A 270 -5.97 10.89 19.08
C PHE A 270 -6.01 9.73 20.08
N PHE A 271 -5.25 9.79 21.17
CA PHE A 271 -5.27 8.79 22.24
C PHE A 271 -6.05 9.25 23.49
N ASN A 272 -6.95 10.22 23.38
CA ASN A 272 -7.80 10.63 24.50
C ASN A 272 -9.14 9.88 24.50
#